data_AF-A0A1V5N661-F1
#
_entry.id   AF-A0A1V5N661-F1
#
_cell.length_a   1.000
_cell.length_b   1.000
_cell.length_c   1.000
_cell.angle_alpha   90.00
_cell.angle_beta   90.00
_cell.angle_gamma   90.00
#
_symmetry.space_group_name_H-M   'P 1'
#
loop_
_entity.id
_entity.type
_entity.pdbx_description
1 polymer ?
#
loop_
_entity_poly.entity_id
_entity_poly.type
_entity_poly.pdbx_seq_one_letter_code
_entity_poly.pdbx_strand_id
1 'polypeptide(L)'
;MTENINSSKKPKLSAEQLFEIYQECSMPNAPVKTILDKHGLKPWHLLALRKRIKQAAISELTNPAKPGRRKTLVPSEDVEKLDKELTQAKDALAAVGHELALLKKKTS
;
A
#
# COMPACT_ATOMS: atom_id res chain seq x y z
N MET A 1 -36.28 12.19 -29.16
CA MET A 1 -35.13 11.37 -29.60
C MET A 1 -33.91 12.26 -29.50
N THR A 2 -32.99 12.13 -28.55
CA THR A 2 -32.34 10.91 -28.03
C THR A 2 -31.99 11.02 -26.52
N GLU A 3 -32.54 10.11 -25.71
CA GLU A 3 -31.82 9.12 -24.85
C GLU A 3 -30.39 9.54 -24.42
N ASN A 4 -30.11 9.99 -23.19
CA ASN A 4 -29.98 9.29 -21.90
C ASN A 4 -28.75 8.33 -21.75
N ILE A 5 -28.22 8.30 -20.53
CA ILE A 5 -27.45 7.23 -19.86
C ILE A 5 -25.94 7.49 -19.60
N ASN A 6 -25.61 7.38 -18.31
CA ASN A 6 -24.33 7.07 -17.66
C ASN A 6 -23.38 8.23 -17.30
N SER A 7 -23.52 8.75 -16.08
CA SER A 7 -22.36 9.20 -15.27
C SER A 7 -21.54 7.98 -14.85
N SER A 8 -21.01 7.30 -15.87
CA SER A 8 -20.17 6.13 -15.83
C SER A 8 -18.94 6.43 -14.96
N LYS A 9 -18.73 5.60 -13.94
CA LYS A 9 -17.50 5.50 -13.17
C LYS A 9 -16.32 5.55 -14.14
N LYS A 10 -15.61 6.68 -14.19
CA LYS A 10 -14.41 6.81 -15.04
C LYS A 10 -13.48 5.65 -14.68
N PRO A 11 -13.01 4.87 -15.67
CA PRO A 11 -12.11 3.76 -15.39
C PRO A 11 -10.90 4.31 -14.62
N LYS A 12 -10.54 3.65 -13.52
CA LYS A 12 -9.33 4.01 -12.77
C LYS A 12 -8.16 3.81 -13.72
N LEU A 13 -7.37 4.86 -13.94
CA LEU A 13 -6.14 4.81 -14.75
C LEU A 13 -5.22 3.71 -14.20
N SER A 14 -4.66 2.91 -15.10
CA SER A 14 -3.66 1.90 -14.73
C SER A 14 -2.37 2.57 -14.26
N ALA A 15 -1.51 1.82 -13.56
CA ALA A 15 -0.21 2.32 -13.12
C ALA A 15 0.68 2.73 -14.30
N GLU A 16 0.62 1.97 -15.39
CA GLU A 16 1.32 2.26 -16.65
C GLU A 16 0.84 3.57 -17.27
N GLN A 17 -0.47 3.76 -17.39
CA GLN A 17 -1.05 5.00 -17.93
C GLN A 17 -0.67 6.23 -17.10
N LEU A 18 -0.65 6.10 -15.77
CA LEU A 18 -0.19 7.19 -14.91
C LEU A 18 1.29 7.51 -15.15
N PHE A 19 2.12 6.50 -15.41
CA PHE A 19 3.53 6.71 -15.71
C PHE A 19 3.74 7.37 -17.08
N GLU A 20 2.99 6.98 -18.11
CA GLU A 20 2.99 7.61 -19.43
C GLU A 20 2.63 9.10 -19.34
N ILE A 21 1.53 9.42 -18.64
CA ILE A 21 1.11 10.82 -18.41
C ILE A 21 2.21 11.63 -17.73
N TYR A 22 2.91 11.03 -16.75
CA TYR A 22 4.04 11.69 -16.10
C TYR A 22 5.18 11.98 -17.08
N GLN A 23 5.54 11.03 -17.95
CA GLN A 23 6.58 11.22 -18.96
C GLN A 23 6.20 12.32 -19.95
N GLU A 24 4.98 12.28 -20.49
CA GLU A 24 4.48 13.32 -21.41
C GLU A 24 4.52 14.71 -20.77
N CYS A 25 4.12 14.82 -19.50
CA CYS A 25 4.17 16.08 -18.74
C CYS A 25 5.60 16.51 -18.36
N SER A 26 6.60 15.65 -18.52
CA SER A 26 8.00 15.93 -18.20
C SER A 26 8.81 16.40 -19.41
N MET A 27 8.25 16.32 -20.62
CA MET A 27 8.91 16.80 -21.85
C MET A 27 9.05 18.34 -21.85
N PRO A 28 10.15 18.88 -22.38
CA PRO A 28 10.27 20.32 -22.58
C PRO A 28 9.16 20.79 -23.55
N ASN A 29 8.51 21.90 -23.23
CA ASN A 29 7.35 22.46 -23.96
C ASN A 29 6.08 21.58 -23.98
N ALA A 30 5.95 20.61 -23.06
CA ALA A 30 4.73 19.81 -22.96
C ALA A 30 3.49 20.68 -22.66
N PRO A 31 2.37 20.50 -23.38
CA PRO A 31 1.11 21.16 -23.07
C PRO A 31 0.44 20.48 -21.86
N VAL A 32 1.01 20.67 -20.66
CA VAL A 32 0.64 19.98 -19.41
C VAL A 32 -0.88 20.04 -19.15
N LYS A 33 -1.51 21.21 -19.33
CA LYS A 33 -2.94 21.38 -19.10
C LYS A 33 -3.78 20.48 -20.02
N THR A 34 -3.48 20.49 -21.32
CA THR A 34 -4.18 19.68 -22.32
C THR A 34 -4.00 18.19 -22.09
N ILE A 35 -2.81 17.76 -21.67
CA ILE A 35 -2.53 16.36 -21.33
C ILE A 35 -3.39 15.94 -20.13
N LEU A 36 -3.36 16.71 -19.04
CA LEU A 36 -4.14 16.40 -17.84
C LEU A 36 -5.65 16.40 -18.11
N ASP A 37 -6.16 17.36 -18.89
CA ASP A 37 -7.58 17.48 -19.23
C ASP A 37 -8.07 16.25 -20.03
N LYS A 38 -7.26 15.74 -20.98
CA LYS A 38 -7.57 14.50 -21.73
C LYS A 38 -7.77 13.30 -20.81
N HIS A 39 -6.98 13.21 -19.75
CA HIS A 39 -7.05 12.11 -18.77
C HIS A 39 -7.96 12.42 -17.57
N GLY A 40 -8.63 13.59 -17.56
CA GLY A 40 -9.50 14.02 -16.47
C GLY A 40 -8.76 14.25 -15.14
N LEU A 41 -7.46 14.53 -15.19
CA LEU A 41 -6.60 14.78 -14.04
C LEU A 41 -6.52 16.27 -13.73
N LYS A 42 -6.46 16.61 -12.45
CA LYS A 42 -6.21 17.99 -11.98
C LYS A 42 -4.71 18.23 -11.77
N PRO A 43 -4.22 19.49 -11.81
CA PRO A 43 -2.80 19.81 -11.59
C PRO A 43 -2.21 19.24 -10.28
N TRP A 44 -2.98 19.17 -9.20
CA TRP A 44 -2.50 18.60 -7.93
C TRP A 44 -2.23 17.09 -8.03
N HIS A 45 -2.92 16.36 -8.91
CA HIS A 45 -2.63 14.94 -9.14
C HIS A 45 -1.25 14.75 -9.76
N LEU A 46 -0.83 15.65 -10.64
CA LEU A 46 0.52 15.60 -11.22
C LEU A 46 1.60 15.79 -10.15
N LEU A 47 1.38 16.67 -9.18
CA LEU A 47 2.29 16.85 -8.04
C LEU A 47 2.36 15.59 -7.17
N ALA A 48 1.21 14.98 -6.86
CA ALA A 48 1.15 13.74 -6.11
C ALA A 48 1.84 12.57 -6.85
N LEU A 49 1.64 12.50 -8.17
CA LEU A 49 2.23 11.51 -9.06
C LEU A 49 3.76 11.66 -9.10
N ARG A 50 4.28 12.88 -9.27
CA ARG A 50 5.71 13.19 -9.20
C ARG A 50 6.34 12.71 -7.89
N LYS A 51 5.69 13.00 -6.76
CA LYS A 51 6.17 12.56 -5.45
C LYS A 51 6.21 11.04 -5.33
N ARG A 52 5.14 10.36 -5.73
CA ARG A 52 5.05 8.89 -5.67
C ARG A 52 6.08 8.21 -6.57
N ILE A 53 6.23 8.68 -7.81
CA ILE A 53 7.21 8.12 -8.75
C ILE A 53 8.63 8.34 -8.22
N LYS A 54 8.96 9.54 -7.72
CA LYS A 54 10.26 9.81 -7.11
C LYS A 54 10.54 8.89 -5.92
N GLN A 55 9.57 8.72 -5.02
CA GLN A 55 9.71 7.83 -3.86
C GLN A 55 9.88 6.36 -4.28
N ALA A 56 9.10 5.90 -5.26
CA ALA A 56 9.19 4.54 -5.78
C ALA A 56 10.55 4.29 -6.46
N ALA A 57 11.02 5.22 -7.29
CA ALA A 57 12.32 5.14 -7.94
C ALA A 57 13.47 5.12 -6.93
N ILE A 58 13.47 6.03 -5.95
CA ILE A 58 14.48 6.03 -4.88
C ILE A 58 14.43 4.71 -4.10
N SER A 59 13.25 4.27 -3.69
CA SER A 59 13.09 3.01 -2.95
C SER A 59 13.62 1.80 -3.72
N GLU A 60 13.36 1.73 -5.03
CA GLU A 60 13.82 0.62 -5.89
C GLU A 60 15.33 0.67 -6.10
N LEU A 61 15.90 1.86 -6.30
CA LEU A 61 17.34 2.03 -6.50
C LEU A 61 18.13 1.81 -5.20
N THR A 62 17.59 2.20 -4.05
CA THR A 62 18.24 2.04 -2.74
C THR A 62 18.18 0.59 -2.25
N ASN A 63 17.08 -0.12 -2.53
CA ASN A 63 16.93 -1.52 -2.18
C ASN A 63 16.56 -2.32 -3.44
N PRO A 64 17.52 -2.54 -4.35
CA PRO A 64 17.26 -3.27 -5.58
C PRO A 64 16.85 -4.68 -5.18
N ALA A 65 15.56 -4.98 -5.36
CA ALA A 65 15.07 -6.31 -5.10
C ALA A 65 15.83 -7.25 -6.03
N LYS A 66 16.53 -8.25 -5.47
CA LYS A 66 17.07 -9.34 -6.29
C LYS A 66 15.92 -9.88 -7.14
N PRO A 67 16.07 -10.00 -8.47
CA PRO A 67 14.99 -10.47 -9.32
C PRO A 67 14.43 -11.78 -8.76
N GLY A 68 13.14 -11.77 -8.41
CA GLY A 68 12.44 -12.91 -7.78
C GLY A 68 12.11 -12.76 -6.29
N ARG A 69 12.73 -11.83 -5.54
CA ARG A 69 12.35 -11.59 -4.13
C ARG A 69 11.19 -10.61 -4.07
N ARG A 70 9.97 -11.11 -3.85
CA ARG A 70 8.81 -10.25 -3.55
C ARG A 70 9.15 -9.38 -2.33
N LYS A 71 8.89 -8.07 -2.41
CA LYS A 71 8.94 -7.18 -1.24
C LYS A 71 7.95 -7.75 -0.23
N THR A 72 8.44 -8.35 0.85
CA THR A 72 7.59 -8.72 1.97
C THR A 72 7.04 -7.41 2.52
N LEU A 73 5.71 -7.27 2.51
CA LEU A 73 5.00 -6.06 2.97
C LEU A 73 5.33 -5.72 4.45
N VAL A 74 5.90 -6.69 5.16
CA VAL A 74 6.33 -6.62 6.55
C VAL A 74 7.81 -7.05 6.62
N PRO A 75 8.69 -6.28 7.30
CA PRO A 75 10.04 -6.73 7.63
C PRO A 75 10.00 -8.06 8.39
N SER A 76 10.90 -8.99 8.07
CA SER A 76 10.95 -10.30 8.76
C SER A 76 11.17 -10.15 10.27
N GLU A 77 11.91 -9.11 10.67
CA GLU A 77 12.18 -8.76 12.07
C GLU A 77 10.89 -8.46 12.86
N ASP A 78 9.90 -7.82 12.23
CA ASP A 78 8.64 -7.49 12.90
C ASP A 78 7.76 -8.73 13.06
N VAL A 79 7.81 -9.65 12.10
CA VAL A 79 7.14 -10.96 12.21
C VAL A 79 7.74 -11.78 13.34
N GLU A 80 9.07 -11.85 13.42
CA GLU A 80 9.75 -12.59 14.49
C GLU A 80 9.49 -11.99 15.88
N LYS A 81 9.37 -10.66 15.98
CA LYS A 81 8.97 -10.00 17.24
C LYS A 81 7.54 -10.36 17.63
N LEU A 82 6.60 -10.27 16.69
CA LEU A 82 5.20 -10.63 16.92
C LEU A 82 5.03 -12.09 17.34
N ASP A 83 5.78 -13.01 16.72
CA ASP A 83 5.74 -14.43 17.09
C ASP A 83 6.26 -14.67 18.51
N LYS A 84 7.31 -13.95 18.94
CA LYS A 84 7.82 -14.00 20.31
C LYS A 84 6.79 -13.47 21.31
N GLU A 85 6.21 -12.31 21.04
CA GLU A 85 5.17 -11.70 21.89
C GLU A 85 3.95 -12.63 22.02
N LEU A 86 3.52 -13.22 20.91
CA LEU A 86 2.38 -14.14 20.86
C LEU A 86 2.65 -15.43 21.64
N THR A 87 3.89 -15.94 21.60
CA THR A 87 4.30 -17.10 22.40
C THR A 87 4.29 -16.78 23.89
N GLN A 88 4.88 -15.65 24.30
CA GLN A 88 4.89 -15.22 25.70
C GLN A 88 3.48 -15.00 26.24
N ALA A 89 2.58 -14.41 25.45
CA ALA A 89 1.20 -14.20 25.84
C ALA A 89 0.44 -15.53 26.04
N LYS A 90 0.68 -16.53 25.18
CA LYS A 90 0.08 -17.86 25.31
C LYS A 90 0.56 -18.57 26.58
N ASP A 91 1.85 -18.52 26.88
CA ASP A 91 2.43 -19.15 28.07
C ASP A 91 1.89 -18.51 29.35
N ALA A 92 1.82 -17.17 29.39
CA ALA A 92 1.24 -16.45 30.51
C ALA A 92 -0.25 -16.80 30.71
N LEU A 93 -1.02 -16.88 29.62
CA LEU A 93 -2.43 -17.27 29.67
C LEU A 93 -2.62 -18.70 30.18
N ALA A 94 -1.76 -19.63 29.75
CA ALA A 94 -1.79 -21.01 30.23
C ALA A 94 -1.51 -21.11 31.74
N ALA A 95 -0.53 -20.36 32.24
CA ALA A 95 -0.20 -20.30 33.66
C ALA A 95 -1.39 -19.79 34.49
N VAL A 96 -2.01 -18.68 34.08
CA VAL A 96 -3.20 -18.13 34.75
C VAL A 96 -4.37 -19.11 34.72
N GLY A 97 -4.58 -19.78 33.59
CA GLY A 97 -5.60 -20.82 33.46
C GLY A 97 -5.40 -21.98 34.42
N HIS A 98 -4.14 -22.39 34.63
CA HIS A 98 -3.80 -23.44 35.58
C HIS A 98 -4.11 -23.04 37.03
N GLU A 99 -3.68 -21.84 37.45
CA GLU A 99 -3.94 -21.31 38.78
C GLU A 99 -5.44 -21.19 39.06
N LEU A 100 -6.21 -20.70 38.08
CA LEU A 100 -7.66 -20.59 38.19
C LEU A 100 -8.34 -21.96 38.35
N ALA A 101 -7.87 -22.98 37.64
CA ALA A 101 -8.38 -24.35 37.78
C ALA A 101 -8.10 -24.92 39.18
N LEU A 102 -6.92 -24.67 39.74
CA LEU A 102 -6.56 -25.08 41.10
C LEU A 102 -7.43 -24.38 42.14
N LEU A 103 -7.69 -23.09 41.98
CA LEU A 103 -8.57 -22.33 42.87
C LEU A 103 -10.00 -22.86 42.83
N LYS A 104 -10.57 -23.08 41.64
CA LYS A 104 -11.92 -23.64 41.49
C LYS A 104 -12.08 -25.03 42.13
N LYS A 105 -11.03 -25.86 42.08
CA LYS A 105 -11.02 -27.18 42.74
C LYS A 105 -10.95 -27.07 44.27
N LYS A 106 -10.33 -26.02 44.82
CA LYS A 106 -10.24 -25.78 46.27
C LYS A 106 -11.49 -25.15 46.85
N THR A 107 -12.22 -24.36 46.06
CA THR A 107 -13.44 -23.65 46.48
C THR A 107 -14.73 -24.43 46.21
N SER A 108 -14.65 -25.56 45.51
CA SER A 108 -15.76 -26.51 45.30
C SER A 108 -15.68 -27.66 46.28
#